data_AF-A0A4R7DPN7-F1
#
_entry.id   AF-A0A4R7DPN7-F1
#
_cell.length_a   1.000
_cell.length_b   1.000
_cell.length_c   1.000
_cell.angle_alpha   90.00
_cell.angle_beta   90.00
_cell.angle_gamma   90.00
#
_symmetry.space_group_name_H-M   'P 1'
#
loop_
_entity.id
_entity.type
_entity.pdbx_description
1 polymer ?
#
loop_
_entity_poly.entity_id
_entity_poly.type
_entity_poly.pdbx_seq_one_letter_code
_entity_poly.pdbx_strand_id
1 'polypeptide(L)'
;MTEYEIVEDCYTKLLNMDNIKEVHLEIPYMSKVIDMVIIENNNRIITIEFKLQNWRKALNQAKVHKYGADEAYICMPEPKQGFKKEFIKLLKKKGIGLFKYDLNPYEPEYRHLKL
;
A
#
# COMPACT_ATOMS: atom_id res chain seq x y z
N MET A 1 8.81 7.78 -12.69
CA MET A 1 8.10 7.28 -11.51
C MET A 1 8.82 6.07 -10.94
N THR A 2 9.44 6.26 -9.78
CA THR A 2 10.13 5.28 -8.96
C THR A 2 9.22 4.82 -7.82
N GLU A 3 9.59 3.75 -7.12
CA GLU A 3 8.87 3.31 -5.92
C GLU A 3 8.88 4.40 -4.84
N TYR A 4 10.03 5.05 -4.65
CA TYR A 4 10.20 6.19 -3.75
C TYR A 4 9.23 7.35 -4.08
N GLU A 5 9.10 7.72 -5.37
CA GLU A 5 8.19 8.80 -5.78
C GLU A 5 6.72 8.48 -5.44
N ILE A 6 6.31 7.20 -5.52
CA ILE A 6 4.95 6.78 -5.13
C ILE A 6 4.79 6.84 -3.60
N VAL A 7 5.78 6.38 -2.85
CA VAL A 7 5.77 6.42 -1.39
C VAL A 7 5.61 7.85 -0.90
N GLU A 8 6.40 8.79 -1.41
CA GLU A 8 6.37 10.21 -1.03
C GLU A 8 5.03 10.88 -1.38
N ASP A 9 4.47 10.58 -2.54
CA ASP A 9 3.15 11.09 -2.95
C ASP A 9 2.04 10.58 -2.03
N CYS A 10 2.04 9.28 -1.71
CA CYS A 10 1.10 8.70 -0.77
C CYS A 10 1.28 9.27 0.65
N TYR A 11 2.52 9.38 1.13
CA TYR A 11 2.85 9.94 2.43
C TYR A 11 2.29 11.36 2.58
N THR A 12 2.57 12.22 1.60
CA THR A 12 2.10 13.62 1.60
C THR A 12 0.58 13.71 1.61
N LYS A 13 -0.12 12.85 0.85
CA LYS A 13 -1.59 12.82 0.84
C LYS A 13 -2.16 12.36 2.19
N LEU A 14 -1.59 11.31 2.76
CA LEU A 14 -2.07 10.72 4.02
C LEU A 14 -1.88 11.65 5.22
N LEU A 15 -0.79 12.43 5.27
CA LEU A 15 -0.57 13.43 6.32
C LEU A 15 -1.67 14.50 6.41
N ASN A 16 -2.41 14.71 5.31
CA ASN A 16 -3.46 15.73 5.23
C ASN A 16 -4.88 15.15 5.41
N MET A 17 -5.00 13.85 5.75
CA MET A 17 -6.30 13.21 5.94
C MET A 17 -6.75 13.26 7.41
N ASP A 18 -7.98 13.72 7.65
CA ASP A 18 -8.52 13.93 9.00
C ASP A 18 -8.64 12.64 9.84
N ASN A 19 -8.76 11.47 9.21
CA ASN A 19 -8.87 10.17 9.89
C ASN A 19 -7.53 9.53 10.25
N ILE A 20 -6.41 10.12 9.78
CA ILE A 20 -5.07 9.60 9.99
C ILE A 20 -4.42 10.34 11.16
N LYS A 21 -3.97 9.58 12.15
CA LYS A 21 -3.29 10.09 13.33
C LYS A 21 -1.79 10.22 13.07
N GLU A 22 -1.17 9.17 12.53
CA GLU A 22 0.27 9.11 12.28
C GLU A 22 0.57 8.32 11.00
N VAL A 23 1.64 8.72 10.30
CA VAL A 23 2.21 7.99 9.17
C VAL A 23 3.70 7.87 9.38
N HIS A 24 4.22 6.65 9.33
CA HIS A 24 5.62 6.34 9.52
C HIS A 24 6.17 5.57 8.31
N LEU A 25 7.41 5.85 7.92
CA LEU A 25 8.08 5.21 6.79
C LEU A 25 9.23 4.33 7.27
N GLU A 26 9.57 3.32 6.46
CA GLU A 26 10.79 2.50 6.63
C GLU A 26 10.92 1.88 8.04
N ILE A 27 9.84 1.31 8.55
CA ILE A 27 9.79 0.76 9.92
C ILE A 27 10.42 -0.65 9.96
N PRO A 28 11.50 -0.86 10.72
CA PRO A 28 12.06 -2.20 10.92
C PRO A 28 11.06 -3.10 11.64
N TYR A 29 10.78 -4.28 11.06
CA TYR A 29 9.83 -5.24 11.61
C TYR A 29 10.29 -6.68 11.36
N MET A 30 10.62 -7.40 12.43
CA MET A 30 11.22 -8.73 12.37
C MET A 30 12.47 -8.76 11.47
N SER A 31 12.42 -9.49 10.35
CA SER A 31 13.50 -9.61 9.36
C SER A 31 13.25 -8.78 8.09
N LYS A 32 12.33 -7.82 8.17
CA LYS A 32 11.86 -6.97 7.06
C LYS A 32 11.80 -5.52 7.49
N VAL A 33 11.58 -4.66 6.52
CA VAL A 33 11.26 -3.25 6.70
C VAL A 33 9.90 -3.05 6.05
N ILE A 34 8.99 -2.39 6.77
CA ILE A 34 7.68 -2.02 6.27
C ILE A 34 7.83 -0.64 5.63
N ASP A 35 7.50 -0.54 4.35
CA ASP A 35 7.62 0.71 3.60
C ASP A 35 6.82 1.84 4.25
N MET A 36 5.57 1.57 4.67
CA MET A 36 4.72 2.53 5.36
C MET A 36 3.79 1.88 6.39
N VAL A 37 3.68 2.54 7.55
CA VAL A 37 2.72 2.24 8.61
C VAL A 37 1.82 3.46 8.81
N ILE A 38 0.52 3.22 8.85
CA ILE A 38 -0.51 4.22 9.11
C ILE A 38 -1.18 3.86 10.43
N ILE A 39 -1.36 4.84 11.31
CA ILE A 39 -2.16 4.73 12.52
C ILE A 39 -3.35 5.66 12.34
N GLU A 40 -4.55 5.09 12.34
CA GLU A 40 -5.80 5.86 12.29
C GLU A 40 -6.18 6.42 13.68
N ASN A 41 -7.10 7.39 13.74
CA ASN A 41 -7.57 7.99 15.01
C ASN A 41 -8.20 6.98 15.97
N ASN A 42 -8.73 5.86 15.46
CA ASN A 42 -9.27 4.74 16.25
C ASN A 42 -8.18 3.75 16.72
N ASN A 43 -6.89 4.09 16.55
CA ASN A 43 -5.70 3.26 16.81
C ASN A 43 -5.57 2.02 15.94
N ARG A 44 -6.30 1.94 14.82
CA ARG A 44 -6.11 0.87 13.85
C ARG A 44 -4.79 1.05 13.12
N ILE A 45 -4.05 -0.05 12.99
CA ILE A 45 -2.74 -0.10 12.35
C ILE A 45 -2.89 -0.72 10.96
N ILE A 46 -2.46 0.03 9.95
CA ILE A 46 -2.47 -0.38 8.56
C ILE A 46 -1.04 -0.38 8.03
N THR A 47 -0.64 -1.43 7.33
CA THR A 47 0.66 -1.51 6.67
C THR A 47 0.49 -1.46 5.16
N ILE A 48 1.39 -0.76 4.47
CA ILE A 48 1.41 -0.70 3.00
C ILE A 48 2.80 -1.11 2.52
N GLU A 49 2.85 -2.11 1.64
CA GLU A 49 4.04 -2.44 0.83
C GLU A 49 3.87 -1.86 -0.57
N PHE A 50 4.82 -1.05 -1.01
CA PHE A 50 4.81 -0.44 -2.32
C PHE A 50 5.61 -1.29 -3.30
N LYS A 51 5.06 -1.52 -4.49
CA LYS A 51 5.85 -2.12 -5.58
C LYS A 51 5.43 -1.57 -6.92
N LEU A 52 6.39 -1.18 -7.76
CA LEU A 52 6.10 -0.89 -9.18
C LEU A 52 5.77 -2.16 -9.97
N GLN A 53 6.36 -3.28 -9.58
CA GLN A 53 6.29 -4.56 -10.27
C GLN A 53 6.58 -5.72 -9.31
N ASN A 54 6.42 -6.96 -9.80
CA ASN A 54 6.67 -8.19 -9.02
C ASN A 54 5.78 -8.33 -7.78
N TRP A 55 4.48 -8.44 -8.03
CA TRP A 55 3.46 -8.67 -6.99
C TRP A 55 3.71 -9.92 -6.13
N ARG A 56 4.45 -10.92 -6.62
CA ARG A 56 4.78 -12.13 -5.84
C ARG A 56 5.67 -11.79 -4.63
N LYS A 57 6.65 -10.90 -4.82
CA LYS A 57 7.50 -10.41 -3.74
C LYS A 57 6.69 -9.58 -2.75
N ALA A 58 5.90 -8.63 -3.25
CA ALA A 58 4.99 -7.81 -2.45
C ALA A 58 4.08 -8.65 -1.56
N LEU A 59 3.49 -9.71 -2.12
CA LEU A 59 2.59 -10.61 -1.39
C LEU A 59 3.27 -11.33 -0.22
N ASN A 60 4.55 -11.68 -0.38
CA ASN A 60 5.31 -12.31 0.70
C ASN A 60 5.66 -11.31 1.81
N GLN A 61 5.99 -10.07 1.45
CA GLN A 61 6.28 -9.02 2.42
C GLN A 61 5.02 -8.60 3.18
N ALA A 62 3.93 -8.27 2.47
CA ALA A 62 2.65 -7.92 3.08
C ALA A 62 2.09 -9.03 3.99
N LYS A 63 2.35 -10.31 3.68
CA LYS A 63 2.00 -11.43 4.58
C LYS A 63 2.73 -11.34 5.93
N VAL A 64 4.01 -10.98 5.93
CA VAL A 64 4.78 -10.81 7.17
C VAL A 64 4.28 -9.58 7.92
N HIS A 65 4.08 -8.46 7.23
CA HIS A 65 3.67 -7.19 7.83
C HIS A 65 2.30 -7.30 8.51
N LYS A 66 1.40 -8.11 7.94
CA LYS A 66 0.09 -8.43 8.52
C LYS A 66 0.13 -9.01 9.94
N TYR A 67 1.23 -9.63 10.38
CA TYR A 67 1.30 -10.14 11.76
C TYR A 67 1.40 -9.04 12.81
N GLY A 68 1.73 -7.80 12.42
CA GLY A 68 1.88 -6.65 13.31
C GLY A 68 0.86 -5.54 13.07
N ALA A 69 -0.18 -5.81 12.28
CA ALA A 69 -1.14 -4.80 11.85
C ALA A 69 -2.56 -5.38 11.76
N ASP A 70 -3.57 -4.54 11.94
CA ASP A 70 -4.96 -4.91 11.74
C ASP A 70 -5.24 -5.21 10.26
N GLU A 71 -4.59 -4.45 9.37
CA GLU A 71 -4.66 -4.63 7.94
C GLU A 71 -3.30 -4.51 7.25
N ALA A 72 -3.19 -5.19 6.11
CA ALA A 72 -2.02 -5.11 5.25
C ALA A 72 -2.45 -4.96 3.79
N TYR A 73 -1.82 -4.02 3.10
CA TYR A 73 -2.10 -3.65 1.73
C TYR A 73 -0.83 -3.74 0.89
N ILE A 74 -1.03 -3.98 -0.41
CA ILE A 74 -0.02 -3.74 -1.43
C ILE A 74 -0.49 -2.51 -2.20
N CYS A 75 0.39 -1.52 -2.38
CA CYS A 75 0.15 -0.38 -3.26
C CYS A 75 0.98 -0.56 -4.53
N MET A 76 0.32 -0.61 -5.68
CA MET A 76 1.01 -0.75 -6.95
C MET A 76 0.20 -0.20 -8.12
N PRO A 77 0.86 0.27 -9.20
CA PRO A 77 0.15 0.69 -10.40
C PRO A 77 -0.51 -0.48 -11.11
N GLU A 78 -1.68 -0.22 -11.70
CA GLU A 78 -2.35 -1.23 -12.52
C GLU A 78 -1.58 -1.46 -13.82
N PRO A 79 -1.17 -2.71 -14.14
CA PRO A 79 -0.58 -3.01 -15.43
C PRO A 79 -1.56 -2.69 -16.56
N LYS A 80 -1.05 -2.37 -17.76
CA LYS A 80 -1.90 -2.07 -18.94
C LYS A 80 -2.92 -3.17 -19.25
N GLN A 81 -2.57 -4.44 -19.04
CA GLN A 81 -3.47 -5.59 -19.22
C GLN A 81 -4.35 -5.90 -17.98
N GLY A 82 -4.37 -5.03 -16.98
CA GLY A 82 -4.98 -5.26 -15.69
C GLY A 82 -4.19 -6.24 -14.80
N PHE A 83 -4.64 -6.38 -13.55
CA PHE A 83 -4.07 -7.35 -12.64
C PHE A 83 -4.41 -8.79 -13.03
N LYS A 84 -3.42 -9.69 -12.92
CA LYS A 84 -3.64 -11.13 -13.16
C LYS A 84 -4.68 -11.69 -12.19
N LYS A 85 -5.62 -12.50 -12.69
CA LYS A 85 -6.64 -13.17 -11.85
C LYS A 85 -6.04 -13.98 -10.69
N GLU A 86 -4.91 -14.65 -10.92
CA GLU A 86 -4.15 -15.38 -9.89
C GLU A 86 -3.75 -14.47 -8.73
N PHE A 87 -3.24 -13.27 -9.03
CA PHE A 87 -2.81 -12.32 -8.03
C PHE A 87 -4.00 -11.87 -7.17
N ILE A 88 -5.11 -11.48 -7.80
CA ILE A 88 -6.35 -11.09 -7.08
C ILE A 88 -6.87 -12.24 -6.21
N LYS A 89 -6.86 -13.47 -6.71
CA LYS A 89 -7.27 -14.66 -5.93
C LYS A 89 -6.38 -14.86 -4.71
N LEU A 90 -5.07 -14.68 -4.85
CA LEU A 90 -4.10 -14.84 -3.77
C LEU A 90 -4.22 -13.76 -2.70
N LEU A 91 -4.44 -12.50 -3.10
CA LEU A 91 -4.73 -11.39 -2.19
C LEU A 91 -5.93 -11.71 -1.30
N LYS A 92 -7.06 -12.09 -1.92
CA LYS A 92 -8.28 -12.49 -1.20
C LYS A 92 -8.04 -13.66 -0.27
N LYS A 93 -7.36 -14.72 -0.74
CA LYS A 93 -7.03 -15.90 0.08
C LYS A 93 -6.19 -15.54 1.31
N LYS A 94 -5.32 -14.54 1.21
CA LYS A 94 -4.44 -14.11 2.31
C LYS A 94 -5.04 -12.98 3.15
N GLY A 95 -6.18 -12.43 2.75
CA GLY A 95 -6.78 -11.23 3.34
C GLY A 95 -5.81 -10.04 3.31
N ILE A 96 -5.18 -9.80 2.16
CA ILE A 96 -4.31 -8.65 1.91
C ILE A 96 -5.05 -7.75 0.92
N GLY A 97 -5.15 -6.47 1.23
CA GLY A 97 -5.78 -5.46 0.38
C GLY A 97 -4.88 -5.01 -0.77
N LEU A 98 -5.47 -4.31 -1.74
CA LEU A 98 -4.76 -3.76 -2.89
C LEU A 98 -5.19 -2.32 -3.12
N PHE A 99 -4.25 -1.39 -2.96
CA PHE A 99 -4.39 -0.03 -3.45
C PHE A 99 -3.83 0.06 -4.86
N LYS A 100 -4.66 0.54 -5.77
CA LYS A 100 -4.25 0.84 -7.14
C LYS A 100 -3.67 2.24 -7.16
N TYR A 101 -2.41 2.36 -7.55
CA TYR A 101 -1.80 3.66 -7.74
C TYR A 101 -2.00 4.13 -9.18
N ASP A 102 -2.51 5.34 -9.36
CA ASP A 102 -2.63 5.95 -10.68
C ASP A 102 -1.33 6.69 -11.05
N LEU A 103 -0.70 6.26 -12.14
CA LEU A 103 0.53 6.86 -12.65
C LEU A 103 0.28 8.16 -13.45
N ASN A 104 -0.98 8.56 -13.67
CA ASN A 104 -1.31 9.70 -14.52
C ASN A 104 -1.66 10.95 -13.70
N PRO A 105 -0.69 11.87 -13.46
CA PRO A 105 -0.94 13.05 -12.62
C PRO A 105 -1.82 14.13 -13.27
N TYR A 106 -2.18 13.97 -14.55
CA TYR A 106 -2.89 14.95 -15.39
C TYR A 106 -4.36 14.65 -15.67
N GLU A 107 -4.91 13.54 -15.16
CA GLU A 107 -6.35 13.32 -15.13
C GLU A 107 -6.89 13.65 -13.73
N PRO A 108 -7.43 14.88 -13.51
CA PRO A 108 -7.86 15.35 -12.19
C PRO A 108 -9.03 14.53 -11.60
N GLU A 109 -9.70 13.71 -12.40
CA GLU A 109 -10.89 12.95 -12.00
C GLU A 109 -10.56 11.67 -11.20
N TYR A 110 -9.30 11.22 -11.20
CA TYR A 110 -8.87 9.98 -10.53
C TYR A 110 -8.03 10.20 -9.26
N ARG A 111 -7.93 11.45 -8.76
CA ARG A 111 -7.24 11.79 -7.49
C ARG A 111 -7.94 11.30 -6.21
N HIS A 112 -8.72 10.24 -6.31
CA HIS A 112 -9.23 9.54 -5.14
C HIS A 112 -8.47 8.23 -4.99
N LEU A 113 -7.43 8.26 -4.14
CA LEU A 113 -7.15 7.10 -3.30
C LEU A 113 -8.47 6.81 -2.56
N LYS A 114 -9.28 5.89 -3.11
CA LYS A 114 -10.22 5.16 -2.27
C LYS A 114 -9.37 4.15 -1.50
N LEU A 115 -8.88 4.61 -0.36
CA LEU A 115 -8.53 3.73 0.73
C LEU A 115 -9.81 3.00 1.18
#